data_AF-A0A821ZDC7-F1
#
_entry.id   AF-A0A821ZDC7-F1
#
_cell.length_a   1.000
_cell.length_b   1.000
_cell.length_c   1.000
_cell.angle_alpha   90.00
_cell.angle_beta   90.00
_cell.angle_gamma   90.00
#
_symmetry.space_group_name_H-M   'P 1'
#
loop_
_entity.id
_entity.type
_entity.pdbx_description
1 polymer ?
#
loop_
_entity_poly.entity_id
_entity_poly.type
_entity_poly.pdbx_seq_one_letter_code
_entity_poly.pdbx_strand_id
1 'polypeptide(L)'
;IDEVAQEFDVQIVRHPVRHCSLNPIELAWAALKDYIRKNNTNFTMSSVYELAAEFIAGFDDKAAQDAIRHAEKLEVTYKTADNFVENIVEPQSIDDVSDTEIDNLSDDSDDSTDI
;
A
#
# COMPACT_ATOMS: atom_id res chain seq x y z
N ILE A 1 0.76 7.30 20.76
CA ILE A 1 -0.54 7.16 20.05
C ILE A 1 -1.23 5.89 20.53
N ASP A 2 -0.57 4.74 20.47
CA ASP A 2 -1.13 3.47 20.98
C ASP A 2 -1.57 3.54 22.45
N GLU A 3 -0.74 4.11 23.34
CA GLU A 3 -1.07 4.28 24.77
C GLU A 3 -2.34 5.13 24.99
N VAL A 4 -2.48 6.21 24.22
CA VAL A 4 -3.66 7.10 24.28
C VAL A 4 -4.88 6.39 23.71
N ALA A 5 -4.76 5.69 22.59
CA ALA A 5 -5.89 4.96 22.01
C ALA A 5 -6.38 3.83 22.94
N GLN A 6 -5.46 3.17 23.65
CA GLN A 6 -5.79 2.16 24.65
C GLN A 6 -6.57 2.75 25.83
N GLU A 7 -6.28 3.98 26.26
CA GLU A 7 -7.04 4.68 27.31
C GLU A 7 -8.52 4.88 26.93
N PHE A 8 -8.83 5.02 25.64
CA PHE A 8 -10.17 5.23 25.12
C PHE A 8 -10.82 3.97 24.51
N ASP A 9 -10.22 2.78 24.70
CA ASP A 9 -10.67 1.52 24.09
C ASP A 9 -10.81 1.59 22.55
N VAL A 10 -9.91 2.35 21.91
CA VAL A 10 -9.87 2.52 20.45
C VAL A 10 -8.81 1.59 19.86
N GLN A 11 -9.25 0.68 18.98
CA GLN A 11 -8.33 -0.12 18.18
C GLN A 11 -7.72 0.71 17.05
N ILE A 12 -6.39 0.76 16.98
CA ILE A 12 -5.68 1.39 15.87
C ILE A 12 -5.53 0.38 14.72
N VAL A 13 -6.01 0.76 13.55
CA VAL A 13 -5.74 0.07 12.29
C VAL A 13 -4.62 0.80 11.56
N ARG A 14 -3.52 0.11 11.23
CA ARG A 14 -2.39 0.67 10.48
C ARG A 14 -2.53 0.35 9.00
N HIS A 15 -2.44 1.36 8.16
CA HIS A 15 -2.49 1.20 6.71
C HIS A 15 -1.07 1.17 6.10
N PRO A 16 -0.87 0.48 4.97
CA PRO A 16 0.39 0.53 4.23
C PRO A 16 0.70 1.94 3.71
N VAL A 17 1.99 2.30 3.70
CA VAL A 17 2.47 3.60 3.23
C VAL A 17 2.19 3.77 1.73
N ARG A 18 1.67 4.94 1.31
CA ARG A 18 1.27 5.27 -0.08
C ARG A 18 0.08 4.47 -0.65
N HIS A 19 -0.71 3.82 0.19
CA HIS A 19 -1.95 3.13 -0.23
C HIS A 19 -3.20 3.85 0.32
N CYS A 20 -3.40 5.11 -0.07
CA CYS A 20 -4.58 5.89 0.36
C CYS A 20 -5.90 5.27 -0.10
N SER A 21 -5.89 4.43 -1.13
CA SER A 21 -7.05 3.66 -1.59
C SER A 21 -7.57 2.65 -0.56
N LEU A 22 -6.74 2.26 0.42
CA LEU A 22 -7.12 1.41 1.54
C LEU A 22 -7.66 2.18 2.75
N ASN A 23 -7.74 3.52 2.67
CA ASN A 23 -8.25 4.36 3.73
C ASN A 23 -9.67 4.88 3.38
N PRO A 24 -10.75 4.34 3.97
CA PRO A 24 -12.12 4.69 3.59
C PRO A 24 -12.44 6.19 3.68
N ILE A 25 -11.82 6.93 4.59
CA ILE A 25 -12.05 8.38 4.71
C ILE A 25 -11.58 9.15 3.46
N GLU A 26 -10.59 8.65 2.73
CA GLU A 26 -10.11 9.26 1.48
C GLU A 26 -11.17 9.17 0.38
N LEU A 27 -12.00 8.11 0.38
CA LEU A 27 -13.13 7.98 -0.52
C LEU A 27 -14.23 8.98 -0.18
N ALA A 28 -14.51 9.19 1.11
CA ALA A 28 -15.43 10.24 1.56
C ALA A 28 -14.93 11.63 1.16
N TRP A 29 -13.63 11.91 1.32
CA TRP A 29 -13.00 13.15 0.88
C TRP A 29 -13.08 13.34 -0.64
N ALA A 30 -12.86 12.28 -1.42
CA ALA A 30 -13.02 12.34 -2.87
C ALA A 30 -14.45 12.70 -3.26
N ALA A 31 -15.46 12.06 -2.65
CA ALA A 31 -16.87 12.33 -2.89
C ALA A 31 -17.26 13.77 -2.52
N LEU A 32 -16.82 14.26 -1.35
CA LEU A 32 -17.04 15.63 -0.90
C LEU A 32 -16.43 16.65 -1.89
N LYS A 33 -15.17 16.46 -2.27
CA LYS A 33 -14.49 17.34 -3.23
C LYS A 33 -15.20 17.35 -4.59
N ASP A 34 -15.64 16.20 -5.06
CA ASP A 34 -16.39 16.10 -6.31
C ASP A 34 -17.76 16.77 -6.23
N TYR A 35 -18.45 16.65 -5.09
CA TYR A 35 -19.70 17.34 -4.85
C TYR A 35 -19.51 18.86 -4.87
N ILE A 36 -18.54 19.39 -4.13
CA ILE A 36 -18.23 20.83 -4.12
C ILE A 36 -17.86 21.29 -5.53
N ARG A 37 -16.99 20.56 -6.23
CA ARG A 37 -16.54 20.91 -7.58
C ARG A 37 -17.71 21.00 -8.58
N LYS A 38 -18.70 20.13 -8.46
CA LYS A 38 -19.88 20.10 -9.35
C LYS A 38 -20.87 21.23 -9.07
N ASN A 39 -20.97 21.66 -7.82
CA ASN A 39 -22.02 22.59 -7.37
C ASN A 39 -21.49 24.01 -7.08
N ASN A 40 -20.18 24.20 -6.93
CA ASN A 40 -19.60 25.51 -6.66
C ASN A 40 -19.49 26.35 -7.94
N THR A 41 -20.58 27.02 -8.29
CA THR A 41 -20.66 27.93 -9.45
C THR A 41 -20.11 29.33 -9.16
N ASN A 42 -20.06 29.72 -7.88
CA ASN A 42 -19.64 31.06 -7.44
C ASN A 42 -18.14 31.16 -7.12
N PHE A 43 -17.43 30.03 -7.03
CA PHE A 43 -15.99 29.94 -6.74
C PHE A 43 -15.53 30.71 -5.49
N THR A 44 -16.38 30.82 -4.47
CA THR A 44 -16.07 31.50 -3.20
C THR A 44 -15.78 30.51 -2.07
N MET A 45 -15.09 30.96 -1.02
CA MET A 45 -14.89 30.13 0.18
C MET A 45 -16.19 29.91 0.96
N SER A 46 -17.11 30.88 0.97
CA SER A 46 -18.41 30.73 1.62
C SER A 46 -19.23 29.62 0.97
N SER A 47 -19.27 29.59 -0.38
CA SER A 47 -19.96 28.51 -1.11
C SER A 47 -19.31 27.14 -0.88
N VAL A 48 -17.98 27.08 -0.77
CA VAL A 48 -17.28 25.82 -0.41
C VAL A 48 -17.72 25.34 0.98
N TYR A 49 -17.80 26.23 1.97
CA TYR A 49 -18.20 25.89 3.33
C TYR A 49 -19.64 25.40 3.39
N GLU A 50 -20.57 26.12 2.76
CA GLU A 50 -22.00 25.75 2.72
C GLU A 50 -22.20 24.39 2.05
N LEU A 51 -21.59 24.17 0.88
CA LEU A 51 -21.68 22.89 0.15
C LEU A 51 -21.04 21.73 0.92
N ALA A 52 -19.96 21.99 1.66
CA ALA A 52 -19.34 20.97 2.49
C ALA A 52 -20.25 20.56 3.66
N ALA A 53 -20.86 21.54 4.34
CA ALA A 53 -21.81 21.30 5.41
C ALA A 53 -23.05 20.54 4.91
N GLU A 54 -23.58 20.92 3.74
CA GLU A 54 -24.69 20.23 3.08
C GLU A 54 -24.34 18.77 2.78
N PHE A 55 -23.19 18.51 2.15
CA PHE A 55 -22.74 17.16 1.85
C PHE A 55 -22.59 16.30 3.11
N ILE A 56 -21.93 16.84 4.15
CA ILE A 56 -21.71 16.12 5.41
C ILE A 56 -23.05 15.81 6.09
N ALA A 57 -23.99 16.74 6.09
CA ALA A 57 -25.33 16.51 6.67
C ALA A 57 -26.13 15.44 5.91
N GLY A 58 -25.89 15.28 4.61
CA GLY A 58 -26.50 14.24 3.77
C GLY A 58 -25.70 12.94 3.66
N PHE A 59 -24.51 12.86 4.26
CA PHE A 59 -23.66 11.68 4.19
C PHE A 59 -24.18 10.61 5.16
N ASP A 60 -24.79 9.55 4.62
CA ASP A 60 -25.48 8.54 5.40
C ASP A 60 -24.61 7.31 5.74
N ASP A 61 -25.14 6.47 6.64
CA ASP A 61 -24.47 5.24 7.08
C ASP A 61 -24.18 4.30 5.91
N LYS A 62 -25.03 4.31 4.87
CA LYS A 62 -24.85 3.48 3.70
C LYS A 62 -23.63 3.92 2.89
N ALA A 63 -23.47 5.22 2.65
CA ALA A 63 -22.30 5.77 1.97
C ALA A 63 -21.01 5.47 2.73
N ALA A 64 -21.04 5.55 4.06
CA ALA A 64 -19.92 5.15 4.91
C ALA A 64 -19.57 3.66 4.76
N GLN A 65 -20.58 2.78 4.83
CA GLN A 65 -20.40 1.33 4.66
C GLN A 65 -19.89 0.97 3.25
N ASP A 66 -20.37 1.66 2.22
CA ASP A 66 -19.93 1.45 0.84
C ASP A 66 -18.44 1.83 0.67
N ALA A 67 -17.99 2.92 1.31
CA ALA A 67 -16.58 3.31 1.32
C ALA A 67 -15.69 2.26 2.02
N ILE A 68 -16.13 1.75 3.18
CA ILE A 68 -15.42 0.69 3.91
C ILE A 68 -15.31 -0.58 3.05
N ARG A 69 -16.43 -1.03 2.48
CA ARG A 69 -16.47 -2.23 1.63
C ARG A 69 -15.58 -2.09 0.38
N HIS A 70 -15.47 -0.88 -0.17
CA HIS A 70 -14.56 -0.62 -1.28
C HIS A 70 -13.10 -0.84 -0.88
N ALA A 71 -12.68 -0.29 0.26
CA ALA A 71 -11.33 -0.46 0.79
C ALA A 71 -11.01 -1.94 1.07
N GLU A 72 -11.94 -2.67 1.70
CA GLU A 72 -11.81 -4.13 1.96
C GLU A 72 -11.64 -4.92 0.65
N LYS A 73 -12.42 -4.59 -0.39
CA LYS A 73 -12.29 -5.25 -1.69
C LYS A 73 -10.94 -4.99 -2.34
N LEU A 74 -10.41 -3.77 -2.23
CA LEU A 74 -9.07 -3.45 -2.72
C LEU A 74 -7.99 -4.20 -1.93
N GLU A 75 -8.15 -4.32 -0.62
CA GLU A 75 -7.24 -5.09 0.22
C GLU A 75 -7.13 -6.55 -0.25
N VAL A 76 -8.28 -7.22 -0.49
CA VAL A 76 -8.31 -8.59 -1.03
C VAL A 76 -7.62 -8.67 -2.39
N THR A 77 -7.83 -7.65 -3.25
CA THR A 77 -7.21 -7.59 -4.58
C THR A 77 -5.69 -7.48 -4.48
N TYR A 78 -5.17 -6.61 -3.63
CA TYR A 78 -3.72 -6.45 -3.42
C TYR A 78 -3.10 -7.72 -2.83
N LYS A 79 -3.71 -8.31 -1.79
CA LYS A 79 -3.24 -9.57 -1.22
C LYS A 79 -3.18 -10.71 -2.25
N THR A 80 -4.17 -10.78 -3.14
CA THR A 80 -4.19 -11.81 -4.20
C THR A 80 -3.06 -11.59 -5.21
N ALA A 81 -2.79 -10.33 -5.57
CA ALA A 81 -1.70 -10.00 -6.47
C ALA A 81 -0.32 -10.28 -5.85
N ASP A 82 -0.13 -9.93 -4.57
CA ASP A 82 1.11 -10.19 -3.85
C ASP A 82 1.39 -11.70 -3.76
N ASN A 83 0.38 -12.49 -3.36
CA ASN A 83 0.49 -13.95 -3.33
C ASN A 83 0.83 -14.55 -4.70
N PHE A 84 0.30 -13.99 -5.79
CA PHE A 84 0.62 -14.46 -7.14
C PHE A 84 2.08 -14.21 -7.52
N VAL A 85 2.64 -13.04 -7.15
CA VAL A 85 4.05 -12.73 -7.38
C VAL A 85 4.95 -13.67 -6.58
N GLU A 86 4.64 -13.91 -5.31
CA GLU A 86 5.42 -14.85 -4.48
C GLU A 86 5.46 -16.26 -5.08
N ASN A 87 4.32 -16.78 -5.55
CA ASN A 87 4.22 -18.11 -6.17
C ASN A 87 4.93 -18.23 -7.52
N ILE A 88 5.22 -17.12 -8.21
CA ILE A 88 6.00 -17.12 -9.47
C ILE A 88 7.50 -16.94 -9.20
N VAL A 89 7.85 -16.24 -8.12
CA VAL A 89 9.24 -15.88 -7.78
C VAL A 89 9.90 -16.92 -6.88
N GLU A 90 9.18 -17.95 -6.40
CA GLU A 90 9.83 -19.13 -5.82
C GLU A 90 10.82 -19.73 -6.83
N PRO A 91 12.14 -19.71 -6.54
CA PRO A 91 13.10 -20.34 -7.43
C PRO A 91 12.79 -21.84 -7.46
N GLN A 92 12.60 -22.38 -8.67
CA GLN A 92 12.88 -23.79 -8.92
C GLN A 92 14.19 -24.11 -8.20
N SER A 93 14.15 -25.01 -7.23
CA SER A 93 15.32 -25.42 -6.46
C SER A 93 16.47 -25.70 -7.44
N ILE A 94 17.60 -24.99 -7.27
CA ILE A 94 18.86 -25.42 -7.86
C ILE A 94 19.26 -26.64 -7.03
N ASP A 95 18.70 -27.78 -7.40
CA ASP A 95 19.12 -29.06 -6.86
C ASP A 95 20.51 -29.38 -7.42
N ASP A 96 21.47 -29.40 -6.50
CA ASP A 96 22.65 -30.26 -6.50
C ASP A 96 23.68 -30.08 -7.65
N VAL A 97 24.63 -29.18 -7.44
CA VAL A 97 25.99 -29.36 -7.98
C VAL A 97 26.91 -29.65 -6.80
N SER A 98 26.93 -30.93 -6.43
CA SER A 98 27.97 -31.61 -5.66
C SER A 98 29.35 -30.96 -5.83
N ASP A 99 29.91 -30.47 -4.73
CA ASP A 99 31.34 -30.21 -4.56
C ASP A 99 32.14 -31.48 -4.92
N THR A 100 32.74 -31.52 -6.10
CA THR A 100 33.87 -32.43 -6.36
C THR A 100 35.12 -31.61 -6.50
N GLU A 101 35.86 -31.53 -5.40
CA GLU A 101 37.27 -31.13 -5.41
C GLU A 101 38.05 -32.05 -6.34
N ILE A 102 38.73 -31.46 -7.32
CA ILE A 102 39.86 -32.10 -7.99
C ILE A 102 41.08 -31.25 -7.63
N ASP A 103 41.73 -31.68 -6.56
CA ASP A 103 43.09 -31.30 -6.21
C ASP A 103 44.11 -31.94 -7.16
N ASN A 104 45.21 -31.19 -7.34
CA ASN A 104 46.55 -31.58 -7.80
C ASN A 104 46.83 -31.74 -9.31
N LEU A 105 47.98 -31.33 -9.87
CA LEU A 105 49.15 -30.50 -9.51
C LEU A 105 50.12 -30.62 -10.71
N SER A 106 50.77 -29.53 -11.15
CA SER A 106 52.23 -29.44 -11.43
C SER A 106 52.52 -28.08 -12.12
N ASP A 107 53.26 -27.14 -11.50
CA ASP A 107 54.74 -27.10 -11.44
C ASP A 107 55.33 -26.92 -12.85
N ASP A 108 56.13 -25.92 -13.24
CA ASP A 108 56.92 -24.88 -12.58
C ASP A 108 57.32 -23.87 -13.68
N SER A 109 57.66 -22.63 -13.32
CA SER A 109 58.77 -21.82 -13.87
C SER A 109 58.50 -20.33 -13.69
N ASP A 110 59.05 -19.84 -12.58
CA ASP A 110 59.48 -18.48 -12.27
C ASP A 110 60.31 -17.84 -13.41
N ASP A 111 59.97 -16.62 -13.82
CA ASP A 111 61.02 -15.65 -14.19
C ASP A 111 60.52 -14.23 -13.92
N SER A 112 61.13 -13.63 -12.90
CA SER A 112 61.01 -12.24 -12.52
C SER A 112 61.69 -11.32 -13.54
N THR A 113 61.18 -10.11 -13.75
CA THR A 113 62.01 -8.88 -13.73
C THR A 113 61.14 -7.62 -13.72
N ASP A 114 61.10 -6.99 -12.55
CA ASP A 114 61.37 -5.57 -12.24
C ASP A 114 61.15 -4.44 -13.28
N ILE A 115 60.49 -3.40 -12.76
CA ILE A 115 60.38 -1.95 -13.14
C ILE A 115 59.16 -1.55 -13.99
#